data_AF-A0A1U7QR70-F1
#
_entry.id   AF-A0A1U7QR70-F1
#
_cell.length_a   1.000
_cell.length_b   1.000
_cell.length_c   1.000
_cell.angle_alpha   90.00
_cell.angle_beta   90.00
_cell.angle_gamma   90.00
#
_symmetry.space_group_name_H-M   'P 1'
#
loop_
_entity.id
_entity.type
_entity.pdbx_description
1 polymer ?
#
loop_
_entity_poly.entity_id
_entity_poly.type
_entity_poly.pdbx_seq_one_letter_code
_entity_poly.pdbx_strand_id
1 'polypeptide(L)'
;MGVSWFRCLVLSFILMCGLLPEVPADAEEASDGLSTTQEAIWLTDIPATEELTKTAEVAIIGFFQDLEIPIVSTFRSMAQQFRDIAFAISNSSEVLTHYNITGNSICLFRQVDKEQLHLDDKDIESLDASKLSRFIQMHSLRWVTEYSPLIATGLFNTRVQTHLLLMMNKASPEYEESMQRYREAAKLFQGQILFVLVDSGRGENRKVISYFQLKESQLPALAIYESVDDKWDTLPITEVTVEKVQGFCDGFLKGTLLRDHNGEEDTDAGKEEL
;
A
#
# COMPACT_ATOMS: atom_id res chain seq x y z
N MET A 1 -9.17 -10.58 -29.92
CA MET A 1 -9.59 -10.32 -28.52
C MET A 1 -9.02 -11.45 -27.67
N GLY A 2 -7.94 -11.20 -26.93
CA GLY A 2 -7.18 -12.28 -26.25
C GLY A 2 -5.81 -11.86 -25.70
N VAL A 3 -5.36 -10.63 -25.97
CA VAL A 3 -4.05 -10.11 -25.55
C VAL A 3 -4.10 -9.35 -24.21
N SER A 4 -5.29 -8.93 -23.77
CA SER A 4 -5.47 -8.08 -22.57
C SER A 4 -5.27 -8.82 -21.24
N TRP A 5 -5.64 -10.10 -21.14
CA TRP A 5 -5.52 -10.84 -19.87
C TRP A 5 -4.06 -11.19 -19.51
N PHE A 6 -3.19 -11.34 -20.51
CA PHE A 6 -1.80 -11.75 -20.30
C PHE A 6 -0.90 -10.60 -19.82
N ARG A 7 -1.27 -9.33 -20.08
CA ARG A 7 -0.44 -8.15 -19.75
C ARG A 7 -0.63 -7.65 -18.31
N CYS A 8 -1.86 -7.66 -17.79
CA CYS A 8 -2.14 -7.43 -16.36
C CYS A 8 -1.38 -8.45 -15.47
N LEU A 9 -1.25 -9.69 -15.95
CA LEU A 9 -0.43 -10.71 -15.31
C LEU A 9 1.07 -10.40 -15.34
N VAL A 10 1.59 -9.70 -16.35
CA VAL A 10 3.03 -9.38 -16.46
C VAL A 10 3.44 -8.32 -15.45
N LEU A 11 2.70 -7.22 -15.29
CA LEU A 11 3.00 -6.24 -14.25
C LEU A 11 2.77 -6.83 -12.85
N SER A 12 1.65 -7.54 -12.64
CA SER A 12 1.41 -8.27 -11.40
C SER A 12 2.58 -9.21 -11.11
N PHE A 13 3.07 -9.97 -12.10
CA PHE A 13 4.24 -10.84 -11.94
C PHE A 13 5.55 -10.06 -11.71
N ILE A 14 5.77 -8.91 -12.35
CA ILE A 14 6.96 -8.07 -12.12
C ILE A 14 6.96 -7.48 -10.70
N LEU A 15 5.80 -7.05 -10.21
CA LEU A 15 5.62 -6.51 -8.86
C LEU A 15 5.62 -7.62 -7.80
N MET A 16 5.18 -8.83 -8.13
CA MET A 16 5.11 -9.98 -7.23
C MET A 16 6.40 -10.84 -7.23
N CYS A 17 7.21 -10.84 -8.29
CA CYS A 17 8.45 -11.62 -8.40
C CYS A 17 9.72 -10.86 -7.98
N GLY A 18 9.59 -9.94 -7.02
CA GLY A 18 10.70 -9.62 -6.13
C GLY A 18 11.06 -10.87 -5.33
N LEU A 19 12.25 -11.41 -5.60
CA LEU A 19 12.78 -12.67 -5.08
C LEU A 19 12.51 -12.91 -3.58
N LEU A 20 12.24 -14.17 -3.23
CA LEU A 20 12.24 -14.70 -1.86
C LEU A 20 13.46 -14.17 -1.09
N PRO A 21 13.30 -13.52 0.08
CA PRO A 21 14.41 -13.33 0.98
C PRO A 21 14.72 -14.66 1.66
N GLU A 22 15.91 -15.21 1.41
CA GLU A 22 16.58 -16.08 2.37
C GLU A 22 16.86 -15.26 3.63
N VAL A 23 16.50 -15.80 4.80
CA VAL A 23 16.72 -15.18 6.11
C VAL A 23 18.15 -15.49 6.55
N PRO A 24 19.05 -14.50 6.72
CA PRO A 24 20.20 -14.67 7.57
C PRO A 24 19.77 -14.36 9.02
N ALA A 25 19.95 -15.33 9.89
CA ALA A 25 19.88 -15.12 11.33
C ALA A 25 21.20 -14.46 11.76
N ASP A 26 21.14 -13.22 12.22
CA ASP A 26 22.18 -12.67 13.09
C ASP A 26 21.51 -11.99 14.29
N ALA A 27 21.96 -12.42 15.46
CA ALA A 27 21.58 -11.91 16.76
C ALA A 27 22.52 -10.77 17.16
N GLU A 28 21.97 -9.64 17.60
CA GLU A 28 22.67 -8.70 18.45
C GLU A 28 21.81 -8.36 19.67
N GLU A 29 22.45 -8.47 20.85
CA GLU A 29 21.85 -8.18 22.15
C GLU A 29 21.86 -6.68 22.48
N ALA A 30 20.72 -6.27 23.05
CA ALA A 30 20.45 -5.30 24.10
C ALA A 30 21.27 -3.98 24.19
N SER A 31 20.51 -2.88 24.16
CA SER A 31 20.82 -1.68 24.95
C SER A 31 19.53 -1.18 25.62
N ASP A 32 19.60 -1.05 26.93
CA ASP A 32 18.55 -0.70 27.88
C ASP A 32 18.12 0.76 27.71
N GLY A 33 16.88 0.94 27.26
CA GLY A 33 16.21 2.23 27.17
C GLY A 33 14.72 1.99 27.38
N LEU A 34 14.18 2.58 28.45
CA LEU A 34 12.78 2.52 28.89
C LEU A 34 11.80 2.43 27.70
N SER A 35 11.42 1.21 27.33
CA SER A 35 10.56 0.97 26.17
C SER A 35 9.12 1.27 26.57
N THR A 36 8.56 2.36 26.08
CA THR A 36 7.11 2.55 26.14
C THR A 36 6.48 1.45 25.29
N THR A 37 5.86 0.46 25.95
CA THR A 37 5.12 -0.60 25.28
C THR A 37 3.87 0.02 24.65
N GLN A 38 3.77 -0.01 23.32
CA GLN A 38 2.54 0.37 22.62
C GLN A 38 1.47 -0.68 22.93
N GLU A 39 0.41 -0.27 23.62
CA GLU A 39 -0.75 -1.12 23.92
C GLU A 39 -1.96 -0.72 23.08
N ALA A 40 -2.85 -1.69 22.84
CA ALA A 40 -4.10 -1.42 22.15
C ALA A 40 -5.02 -0.57 23.04
N ILE A 41 -5.56 0.52 22.47
CA ILE A 41 -6.48 1.43 23.15
C ILE A 41 -7.80 0.70 23.46
N TRP A 42 -8.33 0.88 24.66
CA TRP A 42 -9.63 0.33 25.02
C TRP A 42 -10.76 1.27 24.60
N LEU A 43 -11.67 0.81 23.74
CA LEU A 43 -12.78 1.60 23.23
C LEU A 43 -14.10 1.15 23.85
N THR A 44 -14.72 2.04 24.63
CA THR A 44 -15.95 1.76 25.40
C THR A 44 -17.24 2.17 24.69
N ASP A 45 -17.15 3.09 23.72
CA ASP A 45 -18.30 3.72 23.09
C ASP A 45 -18.07 4.02 21.60
N ILE A 46 -19.18 4.30 20.91
CA ILE A 46 -19.21 4.57 19.47
C ILE A 46 -18.43 5.86 19.12
N PRO A 47 -18.63 7.00 19.81
CA PRO A 47 -17.90 8.23 19.50
C PRO A 47 -16.37 8.07 19.49
N ALA A 48 -15.79 7.42 20.51
CA ALA A 48 -14.34 7.22 20.57
C ALA A 48 -13.85 6.30 19.44
N THR A 49 -14.63 5.28 19.09
CA THR A 49 -14.32 4.36 17.98
C THR A 49 -14.36 5.08 16.62
N GLU A 50 -15.37 5.91 16.41
CA GLU A 50 -15.47 6.75 15.21
C GLU A 50 -14.33 7.79 15.13
N GLU A 51 -13.99 8.43 16.25
CA GLU A 51 -12.90 9.41 16.29
C GLU A 51 -11.56 8.76 15.91
N LEU A 52 -11.26 7.59 16.47
CA LEU A 52 -10.05 6.83 16.14
C LEU A 52 -10.00 6.50 14.65
N THR A 53 -11.08 5.92 14.12
CA THR A 53 -11.14 5.51 12.70
C THR A 53 -11.12 6.69 11.74
N LYS A 54 -11.63 7.86 12.12
CA LYS A 54 -11.58 9.10 11.32
C LYS A 54 -10.22 9.80 11.34
N THR A 55 -9.52 9.74 12.47
CA THR A 55 -8.27 10.48 12.69
C THR A 55 -7.04 9.71 12.25
N ALA A 56 -6.99 8.41 12.52
CA ALA A 56 -5.88 7.58 12.11
C ALA A 56 -5.95 7.31 10.59
N GLU A 57 -4.81 7.41 9.89
CA GLU A 57 -4.74 6.98 8.48
C GLU A 57 -5.08 5.50 8.32
N VAL A 58 -4.63 4.69 9.27
CA VAL A 58 -4.94 3.27 9.41
C VAL A 58 -5.19 2.99 10.89
N ALA A 59 -6.31 2.34 11.20
CA ALA A 59 -6.65 1.83 12.52
C ALA A 59 -7.02 0.37 12.44
N ILE A 60 -6.59 -0.43 13.41
CA ILE A 60 -6.93 -1.84 13.53
C ILE A 60 -7.65 -2.04 14.85
N ILE A 61 -8.87 -2.56 14.78
CA ILE A 61 -9.73 -2.74 15.95
C ILE A 61 -10.08 -4.22 16.08
N GLY A 62 -9.70 -4.81 17.21
CA GLY A 62 -10.17 -6.13 17.64
C GLY A 62 -11.51 -6.00 18.33
N PHE A 63 -12.56 -6.51 17.71
CA PHE A 63 -13.90 -6.59 18.29
C PHE A 63 -14.08 -7.98 18.88
N PHE A 64 -13.90 -8.11 20.19
CA PHE A 64 -13.87 -9.40 20.88
C PHE A 64 -14.98 -9.46 21.93
N GLN A 65 -15.89 -10.42 21.78
CA GLN A 65 -16.90 -10.73 22.78
C GLN A 65 -16.27 -11.49 23.96
N ASP A 66 -15.33 -12.38 23.65
CA ASP A 66 -14.52 -13.12 24.63
C ASP A 66 -13.05 -12.69 24.50
N LEU A 67 -12.47 -12.21 25.59
CA LEU A 67 -11.11 -11.71 25.65
C LEU A 67 -10.08 -12.79 26.00
N GLU A 68 -10.54 -13.98 26.42
CA GLU A 68 -9.69 -15.09 26.84
C GLU A 68 -9.32 -16.02 25.67
N ILE A 69 -9.82 -15.74 24.46
CA ILE A 69 -9.51 -16.52 23.27
C ILE A 69 -8.04 -16.28 22.82
N PRO A 70 -7.38 -17.29 22.23
CA PRO A 70 -5.95 -17.21 21.89
C PRO A 70 -5.57 -16.02 20.99
N ILE A 71 -6.44 -15.65 20.04
CA ILE A 71 -6.15 -14.58 19.08
C ILE A 71 -5.97 -13.22 19.76
N VAL A 72 -6.57 -12.98 20.94
CA VAL A 72 -6.50 -11.68 21.63
C VAL A 72 -5.06 -11.39 22.07
N SER A 73 -4.35 -12.42 22.55
CA SER A 73 -2.92 -12.32 22.90
C SER A 73 -2.07 -11.99 21.68
N THR A 74 -2.31 -12.70 20.57
CA THR A 74 -1.62 -12.44 19.29
C THR A 74 -1.93 -11.05 18.74
N PHE A 75 -3.17 -10.57 18.85
CA PHE A 75 -3.56 -9.23 18.44
C PHE A 75 -2.81 -8.15 19.25
N ARG A 76 -2.72 -8.32 20.57
CA ARG A 76 -1.98 -7.39 21.44
C ARG A 76 -0.49 -7.35 21.11
N SER A 77 0.12 -8.47 20.73
CA SER A 77 1.54 -8.46 20.32
C SER A 77 1.77 -7.72 19.00
N MET A 78 0.78 -7.71 18.08
CA MET A 78 0.87 -6.90 16.86
C MET A 78 0.95 -5.40 17.15
N ALA A 79 0.24 -4.90 18.17
CA ALA A 79 0.32 -3.49 18.56
C ALA A 79 1.75 -3.07 18.97
N GLN A 80 2.53 -3.99 19.53
CA GLN A 80 3.93 -3.76 19.89
C GLN A 80 4.86 -3.76 18.67
N GLN A 81 4.54 -4.57 17.67
CA GLN A 81 5.30 -4.71 16.42
C GLN A 81 5.05 -3.53 15.47
N PHE A 82 3.81 -3.07 15.35
CA PHE A 82 3.37 -2.03 14.41
C PHE A 82 3.07 -0.71 15.14
N ARG A 83 4.13 -0.09 15.68
CA ARG A 83 4.02 1.11 16.54
C ARG A 83 3.48 2.35 15.84
N ASP A 84 3.52 2.37 14.51
CA ASP A 84 3.05 3.44 13.63
C ASP A 84 1.58 3.26 13.19
N ILE A 85 0.89 2.25 13.72
CA ILE A 85 -0.52 1.97 13.44
C ILE A 85 -1.32 2.07 14.75
N ALA A 86 -2.51 2.67 14.66
CA ALA A 86 -3.42 2.74 15.79
C ALA A 86 -4.08 1.37 16.03
N PHE A 87 -3.85 0.76 17.19
CA PHE A 87 -4.51 -0.46 17.62
C PHE A 87 -5.53 -0.17 18.71
N ALA A 88 -6.67 -0.84 18.63
CA ALA A 88 -7.69 -0.77 19.66
C ALA A 88 -8.41 -2.10 19.86
N ILE A 89 -9.05 -2.25 21.03
CA ILE A 89 -9.94 -3.36 21.34
C ILE A 89 -11.27 -2.79 21.84
N SER A 90 -12.38 -3.41 21.44
CA SER A 90 -13.69 -3.18 22.04
C SER A 90 -14.43 -4.49 22.28
N ASN A 91 -15.07 -4.59 23.44
CA ASN A 91 -16.07 -5.61 23.78
C ASN A 91 -17.44 -4.99 24.12
N SER A 92 -17.63 -3.70 23.84
CA SER A 92 -18.85 -2.96 24.12
C SER A 92 -19.97 -3.41 23.19
N SER A 93 -21.08 -3.89 23.73
CA SER A 93 -22.22 -4.38 22.94
C SER A 93 -22.79 -3.31 21.98
N GLU A 94 -22.77 -2.05 22.38
CA GLU A 94 -23.20 -0.91 21.56
C GLU A 94 -22.25 -0.71 20.36
N VAL A 95 -20.94 -0.76 20.59
CA VAL A 95 -19.93 -0.65 19.53
C VAL A 95 -20.01 -1.84 18.58
N LEU A 96 -20.10 -3.06 19.10
CA LEU A 96 -20.24 -4.27 18.29
C LEU A 96 -21.48 -4.18 17.38
N THR A 97 -22.62 -3.74 17.92
CA THR A 97 -23.85 -3.56 17.14
C THR A 97 -23.70 -2.50 16.05
N HIS A 98 -23.07 -1.36 16.37
CA HIS A 98 -22.87 -0.26 15.43
C HIS A 98 -22.04 -0.67 14.21
N TYR A 99 -21.01 -1.49 14.41
CA TYR A 99 -20.14 -2.01 13.34
C TYR A 99 -20.61 -3.35 12.75
N ASN A 100 -21.85 -3.78 13.03
CA ASN A 100 -22.44 -5.03 12.56
C ASN A 100 -21.62 -6.29 12.92
N ILE A 101 -20.99 -6.29 14.09
CA ILE A 101 -20.15 -7.39 14.57
C ILE A 101 -21.01 -8.44 15.28
N THR A 102 -21.15 -9.63 14.69
CA THR A 102 -21.93 -10.75 15.25
C THR A 102 -21.10 -11.77 16.02
N GLY A 103 -19.77 -11.72 15.87
CA GLY A 103 -18.80 -12.67 16.43
C GLY A 103 -17.51 -11.97 16.85
N ASN A 104 -16.46 -12.73 17.17
CA ASN A 104 -15.14 -12.13 17.33
C ASN A 104 -14.61 -11.75 15.94
N SER A 105 -13.99 -10.58 15.84
CA SER A 105 -13.46 -10.11 14.56
C SER A 105 -12.30 -9.15 14.73
N ILE A 106 -11.51 -9.02 13.68
CA ILE A 106 -10.48 -7.98 13.56
C ILE A 106 -10.82 -7.14 12.33
N CYS A 107 -10.98 -5.84 12.53
CA CYS A 107 -11.26 -4.90 11.45
C CYS A 107 -10.07 -3.98 11.21
N LEU A 108 -9.67 -3.81 9.95
CA LEU A 108 -8.75 -2.77 9.51
C LEU A 108 -9.56 -1.66 8.83
N PHE A 109 -9.41 -0.44 9.33
CA PHE A 109 -9.99 0.78 8.78
C PHE A 109 -8.86 1.61 8.17
N ARG A 110 -9.07 2.17 6.98
CA ARG A 110 -8.09 3.06 6.37
C ARG A 110 -8.72 4.24 5.65
N GLN A 111 -8.02 5.37 5.68
CA GLN A 111 -8.51 6.61 5.13
C GLN A 111 -8.34 6.69 3.62
N VAL A 112 -7.26 6.15 3.05
CA VAL A 112 -6.86 6.40 1.65
C VAL A 112 -7.96 6.09 0.63
N ASP A 113 -8.79 5.08 0.89
CA ASP A 113 -9.92 4.66 0.05
C ASP A 113 -11.22 4.44 0.84
N LYS A 114 -11.26 4.85 2.12
CA LYS A 114 -12.39 4.66 3.04
C LYS A 114 -12.84 3.20 3.20
N GLU A 115 -11.96 2.23 2.92
CA GLU A 115 -12.28 0.81 3.06
C GLU A 115 -12.18 0.33 4.51
N GLN A 116 -13.00 -0.69 4.78
CA GLN A 116 -12.96 -1.50 5.99
C GLN A 116 -12.78 -2.96 5.56
N LEU A 117 -11.71 -3.59 6.05
CA LEU A 117 -11.47 -5.02 5.85
C LEU A 117 -11.78 -5.76 7.13
N HIS A 118 -12.49 -6.87 6.99
CA HIS A 118 -12.99 -7.65 8.11
C HIS A 118 -12.40 -9.05 8.07
N LEU A 119 -11.83 -9.49 9.19
CA LEU A 119 -11.50 -10.88 9.47
C LEU A 119 -12.55 -11.38 10.47
N ASP A 120 -13.41 -12.28 10.02
CA ASP A 120 -14.49 -12.83 10.85
C ASP A 120 -14.01 -13.99 11.75
N ASP A 121 -14.93 -14.60 12.48
CA ASP A 121 -14.64 -15.76 13.35
C ASP A 121 -13.90 -16.88 12.61
N LYS A 122 -14.30 -17.17 11.36
CA LYS A 122 -13.70 -18.28 10.58
C LYS A 122 -12.29 -17.94 10.16
N ASP A 123 -12.04 -16.69 9.79
CA ASP A 123 -10.69 -16.21 9.49
C ASP A 123 -9.80 -16.32 10.74
N ILE A 124 -10.32 -15.85 11.88
CA ILE A 124 -9.64 -15.81 13.18
C ILE A 124 -9.24 -17.20 13.69
N GLU A 125 -10.09 -18.22 13.53
CA GLU A 125 -9.81 -19.58 14.01
C GLU A 125 -8.48 -20.15 13.47
N SER A 126 -8.11 -19.76 12.25
CA SER A 126 -6.89 -20.22 11.58
C SER A 126 -5.75 -19.19 11.60
N LEU A 127 -5.98 -18.04 12.24
CA LEU A 127 -5.11 -16.88 12.19
C LEU A 127 -4.00 -16.99 13.25
N ASP A 128 -2.77 -17.10 12.77
CA ASP A 128 -1.57 -17.01 13.61
C ASP A 128 -0.92 -15.62 13.50
N ALA A 129 0.12 -15.39 14.31
CA ALA A 129 0.84 -14.12 14.33
C ALA A 129 1.45 -13.74 12.97
N SER A 130 1.96 -14.72 12.22
CA SER A 130 2.58 -14.48 10.91
C SER A 130 1.54 -14.09 9.86
N LYS A 131 0.39 -14.75 9.84
CA LYS A 131 -0.73 -14.43 8.95
C LYS A 131 -1.33 -13.07 9.28
N LEU A 132 -1.54 -12.76 10.56
CA LEU A 132 -2.05 -11.45 10.98
C LEU A 132 -1.05 -10.34 10.66
N SER A 133 0.25 -10.53 10.95
CA SER A 133 1.30 -9.59 10.57
C SER A 133 1.32 -9.33 9.06
N ARG A 134 1.21 -10.39 8.25
CA ARG A 134 1.14 -10.27 6.79
C ARG A 134 -0.10 -9.51 6.32
N PHE A 135 -1.27 -9.81 6.89
CA PHE A 135 -2.52 -9.10 6.61
C PHE A 135 -2.37 -7.60 6.90
N ILE A 136 -1.85 -7.26 8.09
CA ILE A 136 -1.61 -5.87 8.50
C ILE A 136 -0.69 -5.18 7.51
N GLN A 137 0.45 -5.79 7.18
CA GLN A 137 1.39 -5.23 6.21
C GLN A 137 0.72 -4.96 4.87
N MET A 138 0.11 -5.97 4.25
CA MET A 138 -0.50 -5.87 2.93
C MET A 138 -1.60 -4.80 2.85
N HIS A 139 -2.38 -4.63 3.92
CA HIS A 139 -3.61 -3.84 3.86
C HIS A 139 -3.53 -2.47 4.53
N SER A 140 -2.45 -2.17 5.25
CA SER A 140 -2.22 -0.85 5.88
C SER A 140 -1.75 0.20 4.88
N LEU A 141 -2.57 0.45 3.86
CA LEU A 141 -2.32 1.47 2.85
C LEU A 141 -2.56 2.87 3.44
N ARG A 142 -1.61 3.76 3.20
CA ARG A 142 -1.53 5.12 3.75
C ARG A 142 -1.75 6.15 2.65
N TRP A 143 -1.79 7.43 3.01
CA TRP A 143 -1.87 8.51 2.00
C TRP A 143 -0.74 8.43 0.98
N VAL A 144 0.46 8.04 1.41
CA VAL A 144 1.51 7.58 0.51
C VAL A 144 2.06 6.28 1.07
N THR A 145 1.99 5.22 0.27
CA THR A 145 2.45 3.89 0.68
C THR A 145 3.78 3.58 0.01
N GLU A 146 4.80 3.20 0.77
CA GLU A 146 6.07 2.76 0.19
C GLU A 146 5.91 1.41 -0.49
N TYR A 147 6.38 1.33 -1.73
CA TYR A 147 6.35 0.12 -2.52
C TYR A 147 7.26 -0.95 -1.90
N SER A 148 6.70 -2.15 -1.81
CA SER A 148 7.45 -3.39 -1.71
C SER A 148 6.67 -4.49 -2.43
N PRO A 149 7.30 -5.61 -2.81
CA PRO A 149 6.59 -6.73 -3.44
C PRO A 149 5.40 -7.24 -2.60
N LEU A 150 5.54 -7.22 -1.27
CA LEU A 150 4.46 -7.61 -0.36
C LEU A 150 3.28 -6.63 -0.41
N ILE A 151 3.56 -5.32 -0.35
CA ILE A 151 2.54 -4.27 -0.39
C ILE A 151 1.83 -4.23 -1.75
N ALA A 152 2.54 -4.52 -2.84
CA ALA A 152 1.95 -4.57 -4.16
C ALA A 152 0.81 -5.59 -4.27
N THR A 153 0.92 -6.74 -3.58
CA THR A 153 -0.21 -7.69 -3.47
C THR A 153 -1.46 -6.99 -2.91
N GLY A 154 -1.29 -6.19 -1.86
CA GLY A 154 -2.37 -5.44 -1.23
C GLY A 154 -2.94 -4.33 -2.10
N LEU A 155 -2.08 -3.58 -2.80
CA LEU A 155 -2.46 -2.50 -3.72
C LEU A 155 -3.37 -2.99 -4.86
N PHE A 156 -3.07 -4.15 -5.45
CA PHE A 156 -3.87 -4.74 -6.52
C PHE A 156 -5.16 -5.41 -6.04
N ASN A 157 -5.24 -5.76 -4.75
CA ASN A 157 -6.44 -6.31 -4.14
C ASN A 157 -7.43 -5.23 -3.66
N THR A 158 -7.21 -3.96 -4.03
CA THR A 158 -8.12 -2.86 -3.68
C THR A 158 -9.17 -2.62 -4.77
N ARG A 159 -10.23 -1.90 -4.42
CA ARG A 159 -11.23 -1.44 -5.40
C ARG A 159 -10.70 -0.28 -6.26
N VAL A 160 -9.70 0.45 -5.77
CA VAL A 160 -9.07 1.58 -6.46
C VAL A 160 -8.02 1.05 -7.45
N GLN A 161 -8.38 1.05 -8.73
CA GLN A 161 -7.59 0.45 -9.80
C GLN A 161 -6.51 1.36 -10.40
N THR A 162 -6.50 2.64 -10.01
CA THR A 162 -5.52 3.63 -10.50
C THR A 162 -4.49 3.92 -9.43
N HIS A 163 -3.21 3.78 -9.75
CA HIS A 163 -2.09 4.04 -8.85
C HIS A 163 -1.18 5.10 -9.45
N LEU A 164 -0.75 6.07 -8.63
CA LEU A 164 0.29 7.02 -8.97
C LEU A 164 1.57 6.66 -8.20
N LEU A 165 2.65 6.46 -8.91
CA LEU A 165 3.96 6.13 -8.38
C LEU A 165 4.87 7.34 -8.48
N LEU A 166 5.42 7.80 -7.36
CA LEU A 166 6.56 8.71 -7.32
C LEU A 166 7.83 7.88 -7.21
N MET A 167 8.67 7.93 -8.24
CA MET A 167 9.97 7.28 -8.26
C MET A 167 11.04 8.29 -7.88
N MET A 168 11.61 8.14 -6.68
CA MET A 168 12.55 9.11 -6.12
C MET A 168 13.54 8.41 -5.19
N ASN A 169 14.76 8.92 -5.10
CA ASN A 169 15.75 8.42 -4.15
C ASN A 169 15.45 9.00 -2.76
N LYS A 170 15.20 8.16 -1.77
CA LYS A 170 14.96 8.60 -0.37
C LYS A 170 16.14 9.34 0.25
N ALA A 171 17.35 9.14 -0.27
CA ALA A 171 18.55 9.83 0.17
C ALA A 171 18.76 11.21 -0.48
N SER A 172 17.90 11.64 -1.41
CA SER A 172 18.00 12.99 -1.99
C SER A 172 17.57 14.05 -0.96
N PRO A 173 18.21 15.23 -0.95
CA PRO A 173 17.91 16.29 0.01
C PRO A 173 16.49 16.86 -0.15
N GLU A 174 15.88 16.73 -1.33
CA GLU A 174 14.52 17.19 -1.63
C GLU A 174 13.43 16.20 -1.18
N TYR A 175 13.80 15.01 -0.69
CA TYR A 175 12.86 13.93 -0.39
C TYR A 175 11.76 14.34 0.58
N GLU A 176 12.11 14.94 1.72
CA GLU A 176 11.13 15.22 2.78
C GLU A 176 10.08 16.24 2.32
N GLU A 177 10.52 17.30 1.66
CA GLU A 177 9.65 18.34 1.12
C GLU A 177 8.77 17.81 -0.02
N SER A 178 9.35 16.97 -0.89
CA SER A 178 8.63 16.29 -1.97
C SER A 178 7.56 15.36 -1.43
N MET A 179 7.85 14.60 -0.37
CA MET A 179 6.90 13.69 0.27
C MET A 179 5.77 14.43 0.98
N GLN A 180 6.04 15.59 1.58
CA GLN A 180 4.98 16.44 2.14
C GLN A 180 3.98 16.86 1.05
N ARG A 181 4.47 17.46 -0.04
CA ARG A 181 3.62 17.91 -1.16
C ARG A 181 2.91 16.74 -1.85
N TYR A 182 3.59 15.61 -2.01
CA TYR A 182 2.99 14.41 -2.59
C TYR A 182 1.84 13.87 -1.73
N ARG A 183 1.99 13.88 -0.40
CA ARG A 183 0.94 13.52 0.55
C ARG A 183 -0.23 14.51 0.54
N GLU A 184 0.04 15.80 0.38
CA GLU A 184 -1.01 16.82 0.21
C GLU A 184 -1.83 16.56 -1.05
N ALA A 185 -1.16 16.26 -2.18
CA ALA A 185 -1.83 15.88 -3.42
C ALA A 185 -2.64 14.58 -3.28
N ALA A 186 -2.11 13.56 -2.58
CA ALA A 186 -2.79 12.29 -2.38
C ALA A 186 -4.18 12.44 -1.77
N LYS A 187 -4.34 13.37 -0.82
CA LYS A 187 -5.62 13.64 -0.14
C LYS A 187 -6.69 14.16 -1.09
N LEU A 188 -6.30 14.82 -2.20
CA LEU A 188 -7.25 15.31 -3.22
C LEU A 188 -7.89 14.17 -4.01
N PHE A 189 -7.26 13.00 -4.06
CA PHE A 189 -7.68 11.84 -4.84
C PHE A 189 -8.11 10.64 -3.97
N GLN A 190 -8.53 10.89 -2.73
CA GLN A 190 -9.04 9.86 -1.82
C GLN A 190 -10.09 8.97 -2.52
N GLY A 191 -9.89 7.66 -2.48
CA GLY A 191 -10.77 6.66 -3.10
C GLY A 191 -10.74 6.62 -4.63
N GLN A 192 -9.91 7.43 -5.29
CA GLN A 192 -9.80 7.49 -6.75
C GLN A 192 -8.44 7.05 -7.26
N ILE A 193 -7.36 7.47 -6.59
CA ILE A 193 -5.99 7.10 -6.97
C ILE A 193 -5.21 6.75 -5.70
N LEU A 194 -4.51 5.61 -5.69
CA LEU A 194 -3.58 5.25 -4.62
C LEU A 194 -2.20 5.80 -4.92
N PHE A 195 -1.60 6.46 -3.94
CA PHE A 195 -0.29 7.09 -4.08
C PHE A 195 0.79 6.20 -3.48
N VAL A 196 1.80 5.92 -4.29
CA VAL A 196 2.88 4.97 -3.99
C VAL A 196 4.22 5.66 -4.13
N LEU A 197 5.14 5.41 -3.21
CA LEU A 197 6.55 5.80 -3.31
C LEU A 197 7.37 4.59 -3.75
N VAL A 198 8.14 4.72 -4.82
CA VAL A 198 9.14 3.72 -5.23
C VAL A 198 10.52 4.31 -4.96
N ASP A 199 11.21 3.80 -3.93
CA ASP A 199 12.56 4.24 -3.61
C ASP A 199 13.54 3.79 -4.69
N SER A 200 14.05 4.73 -5.48
CA SER A 200 14.98 4.44 -6.56
C SER A 200 16.40 4.12 -6.06
N GLY A 201 16.69 4.36 -4.78
CA GLY A 201 17.96 3.94 -4.15
C GLY A 201 18.04 2.43 -3.92
N ARG A 202 16.91 1.71 -3.94
CA ARG A 202 16.85 0.26 -3.72
C ARG A 202 16.99 -0.51 -5.02
N GLY A 203 18.00 -1.38 -5.08
CA GLY A 203 18.31 -2.16 -6.27
C GLY A 203 17.18 -3.09 -6.73
N GLU A 204 16.33 -3.58 -5.82
CA GLU A 204 15.16 -4.40 -6.17
C GLU A 204 14.07 -3.63 -6.92
N ASN A 205 14.00 -2.30 -6.77
CA ASN A 205 12.97 -1.47 -7.39
C ASN A 205 13.26 -1.13 -8.85
N ARG A 206 14.46 -1.44 -9.35
CA ARG A 206 14.87 -1.19 -10.75
C ARG A 206 13.91 -1.81 -11.76
N LYS A 207 13.39 -3.01 -11.51
CA LYS A 207 12.44 -3.68 -12.40
C LYS A 207 11.15 -2.88 -12.58
N VAL A 208 10.66 -2.27 -11.50
CA VAL A 208 9.45 -1.43 -11.53
C VAL A 208 9.74 -0.15 -12.32
N ILE A 209 10.87 0.51 -12.06
CA ILE A 209 11.27 1.74 -12.78
C ILE A 209 11.38 1.47 -14.29
N SER A 210 12.05 0.37 -14.67
CA SER A 210 12.22 -0.01 -16.08
C SER A 210 10.92 -0.39 -16.78
N TYR A 211 9.94 -0.95 -16.06
CA TYR A 211 8.62 -1.27 -16.66
C TYR A 211 7.98 0.00 -17.24
N PHE A 212 8.06 1.12 -16.52
CA PHE A 212 7.57 2.42 -16.95
C PHE A 212 8.51 3.14 -17.93
N GLN A 213 9.50 2.43 -18.49
CA GLN A 213 10.46 2.95 -19.47
C GLN A 213 11.27 4.16 -18.97
N LEU A 214 11.40 4.31 -17.65
CA LEU A 214 12.17 5.37 -17.03
C LEU A 214 13.61 4.92 -16.80
N LYS A 215 14.55 5.85 -17.02
CA LYS A 215 15.97 5.69 -16.68
C LYS A 215 16.28 6.44 -15.38
N GLU A 216 17.35 6.04 -14.69
CA GLU A 216 17.82 6.74 -13.47
C GLU A 216 18.06 8.24 -13.70
N SER A 217 18.56 8.61 -14.89
CA SER A 217 18.79 10.02 -15.25
C SER A 217 17.50 10.84 -15.46
N GLN A 218 16.33 10.21 -15.46
CA GLN A 218 15.02 10.86 -15.58
C GLN A 218 14.31 10.98 -14.24
N LEU A 219 14.93 10.51 -13.14
CA LEU A 219 14.35 10.58 -11.81
C LEU A 219 14.69 11.92 -11.14
N PRO A 220 13.79 12.49 -10.31
CA PRO A 220 12.49 11.92 -9.92
C PRO A 220 11.44 11.96 -11.04
N ALA A 221 10.50 11.02 -11.00
CA ALA A 221 9.45 10.91 -12.01
C ALA A 221 8.13 10.44 -11.39
N LEU A 222 7.03 10.86 -12.01
CA LEU A 222 5.71 10.30 -11.77
C LEU A 222 5.42 9.23 -12.82
N ALA A 223 4.77 8.15 -12.42
CA ALA A 223 4.17 7.17 -13.31
C ALA A 223 2.74 6.90 -12.83
N ILE A 224 1.74 7.04 -13.69
CA ILE A 224 0.36 6.71 -13.36
C ILE A 224 -0.02 5.45 -14.12
N TYR A 225 -0.72 4.53 -13.46
CA TYR A 225 -1.09 3.23 -13.99
C TYR A 225 -2.55 2.89 -13.64
N GLU A 226 -3.27 2.31 -14.59
CA GLU A 226 -4.61 1.75 -14.42
C GLU A 226 -4.57 0.23 -14.65
N SER A 227 -4.95 -0.54 -13.63
CA SER A 227 -4.78 -2.00 -13.62
C SER A 227 -5.66 -2.79 -14.57
N VAL A 228 -6.84 -2.27 -14.93
CA VAL A 228 -7.84 -3.01 -15.71
C VAL A 228 -7.39 -3.14 -17.17
N ASP A 229 -6.95 -2.03 -17.75
CA ASP A 229 -6.56 -1.95 -19.17
C ASP A 229 -5.04 -1.93 -19.39
N ASP A 230 -4.23 -2.05 -18.32
CA ASP A 230 -2.77 -1.97 -18.36
C ASP A 230 -2.27 -0.65 -19.00
N LYS A 231 -3.01 0.44 -18.75
CA LYS A 231 -2.70 1.77 -19.27
C LYS A 231 -1.79 2.50 -18.31
N TRP A 232 -0.76 3.14 -18.83
CA TRP A 232 0.10 4.01 -18.03
C TRP A 232 0.66 5.18 -18.82
N ASP A 233 1.08 6.21 -18.10
CA ASP A 233 1.85 7.32 -18.61
C ASP A 233 2.94 7.72 -17.59
N THR A 234 3.96 8.44 -18.04
CA THR A 234 5.06 8.92 -17.18
C THR A 234 5.35 10.40 -17.39
N LEU A 235 5.80 11.02 -16.31
CA LEU A 235 6.20 12.41 -16.28
C LEU A 235 7.49 12.57 -15.46
N PRO A 236 8.67 12.63 -16.10
CA PRO A 236 9.88 13.12 -15.45
C PRO A 236 9.66 14.53 -14.90
N ILE A 237 10.06 14.76 -13.65
CA ILE A 237 9.87 16.03 -12.97
C ILE A 237 11.19 16.47 -12.31
N THR A 238 11.41 17.78 -12.26
CA THR A 238 12.55 18.33 -11.50
C THR A 238 12.20 18.59 -10.04
N GLU A 239 10.90 18.71 -9.75
CA GLU A 239 10.37 19.08 -8.44
C GLU A 239 8.93 18.58 -8.34
N VAL A 240 8.60 18.00 -7.18
CA VAL A 240 7.23 17.61 -6.82
C VAL A 240 6.49 18.84 -6.32
N THR A 241 5.43 19.26 -7.03
CA THR A 241 4.46 20.25 -6.54
C THR A 241 3.05 19.69 -6.61
N VAL A 242 2.15 20.17 -5.75
CA VAL A 242 0.76 19.69 -5.68
C VAL A 242 0.07 19.89 -7.04
N GLU A 243 0.29 21.03 -7.68
CA GLU A 243 -0.33 21.40 -8.96
C GLU A 243 0.14 20.50 -10.11
N LYS A 244 1.43 20.16 -10.15
CA LYS A 244 1.98 19.24 -11.17
C LYS A 244 1.40 17.85 -11.01
N VAL A 245 1.38 17.35 -9.77
CA VAL A 245 0.83 16.03 -9.45
C VAL A 245 -0.66 15.96 -9.79
N GLN A 246 -1.42 16.97 -9.37
CA GLN A 246 -2.84 17.07 -9.67
C GLN A 246 -3.11 17.16 -11.17
N GLY A 247 -2.38 18.02 -11.90
CA GLY A 247 -2.53 18.18 -13.34
C GLY A 247 -2.25 16.89 -14.11
N PHE A 248 -1.24 16.12 -13.68
CA PHE A 248 -0.91 14.83 -14.27
C PHE A 248 -2.02 13.79 -14.02
N CYS A 249 -2.52 13.68 -12.78
CA CYS A 249 -3.64 12.79 -12.44
C CYS A 249 -4.91 13.15 -13.22
N ASP A 250 -5.29 14.42 -13.23
CA ASP A 250 -6.49 14.91 -13.92
C ASP A 250 -6.39 14.67 -15.43
N GLY A 251 -5.20 14.86 -16.01
CA GLY A 251 -4.97 14.63 -17.43
C GLY A 251 -5.16 13.17 -17.83
N PHE A 252 -4.70 12.24 -16.98
CA PHE A 252 -4.84 10.79 -17.18
C PHE A 252 -6.30 10.36 -17.01
N LEU A 253 -6.96 10.77 -15.93
CA LEU A 253 -8.37 10.44 -15.67
C LEU A 253 -9.33 10.97 -16.77
N LYS A 254 -8.99 12.10 -17.40
CA LYS A 254 -9.75 12.66 -18.53
C LYS A 254 -9.43 12.00 -19.88
N GLY A 255 -8.49 11.07 -19.93
CA GLY A 255 -8.03 10.43 -21.18
C GLY A 255 -7.28 11.38 -22.12
N THR A 256 -6.80 12.52 -21.61
CA THR A 256 -6.03 13.50 -22.41
C THR A 256 -4.54 13.16 -22.49
N LEU A 257 -4.09 12.23 -21.65
CA LEU A 257 -2.74 11.71 -21.58
C LEU A 257 -2.77 10.24 -22.01
N LEU A 258 -2.46 9.94 -23.26
CA LEU A 258 -2.11 8.59 -23.71
C LEU A 258 -1.07 8.70 -24.83
N ARG A 259 0.17 8.26 -24.56
CA ARG A 259 1.11 7.83 -25.59
C ARG A 259 0.72 6.40 -25.98
N ASP A 260 0.51 6.15 -27.27
CA ASP A 260 0.41 4.79 -27.79
C ASP A 260 1.77 4.10 -27.61
N HIS A 261 1.93 3.28 -26.56
CA HIS A 261 3.08 2.39 -26.39
C HIS A 261 3.02 1.15 -27.31
N ASN A 262 2.22 1.23 -28.40
CA ASN A 262 2.14 0.21 -29.44
C ASN A 262 2.99 0.64 -30.64
N GLY A 263 4.23 0.14 -30.74
CA GLY A 263 4.97 0.19 -32.00
C GLY A 263 6.48 0.29 -31.86
N GLU A 264 7.11 -0.81 -31.45
CA GLU A 264 8.47 -1.18 -31.90
C GLU A 264 8.55 -2.71 -31.81
N GLU A 265 7.78 -3.38 -32.69
CA GLU A 265 8.20 -4.70 -33.17
C GLU A 265 9.36 -4.43 -34.12
N ASP A 266 10.57 -4.76 -33.66
CA ASP A 266 11.74 -4.94 -34.53
C ASP A 266 11.39 -5.98 -35.60
N THR A 267 10.91 -5.53 -36.75
CA THR A 267 11.07 -6.29 -37.99
C THR A 267 12.47 -6.02 -38.52
N ASP A 268 13.49 -6.61 -37.87
CA ASP A 268 14.79 -6.74 -38.50
C ASP A 268 14.66 -7.74 -39.65
N ALA A 269 15.01 -7.24 -40.82
CA ALA A 269 14.84 -7.87 -42.10
C ALA A 269 15.87 -8.99 -42.27
N GLY A 270 15.50 -10.20 -41.86
CA GLY A 270 16.18 -11.40 -42.31
C GLY A 270 15.88 -11.69 -43.79
N LYS A 271 16.62 -11.08 -44.72
CA LYS A 271 16.85 -11.60 -46.08
C LYS A 271 18.17 -11.06 -46.66
N GLU A 272 19.21 -11.87 -46.60
CA GLU A 272 20.06 -12.21 -47.75
C GLU A 272 21.07 -13.30 -47.33
N GLU A 273 20.77 -14.55 -47.69
CA GLU A 273 21.81 -15.54 -48.01
C GLU A 273 21.45 -16.16 -49.37
N LEU A 274 22.48 -16.15 -50.24
CA LEU A 274 22.64 -16.74 -51.58
C LEU A 274 22.13 -15.96 -52.79
#